data_AF-A0A496TLR3-F1
#
_entry.id   AF-A0A496TLR3-F1
#
_cell.length_a   1.000
_cell.length_b   1.000
_cell.length_c   1.000
_cell.angle_alpha   90.00
_cell.angle_beta   90.00
_cell.angle_gamma   90.00
#
_symmetry.space_group_name_H-M   'P 1'
#
loop_
_entity.id
_entity.type
_entity.pdbx_description
1 polymer ?
#
loop_
_entity_poly.entity_id
_entity_poly.type
_entity_poly.pdbx_seq_one_letter_code
_entity_poly.pdbx_strand_id
1 'polypeptide(L)'
;MKMQFKRQEEIALVLILACLVGIFSFVSFGSGVVNLASTNEIGNSLEKINALKEELEEKQAILAQLYKEIERLKEKLARLEKQDFSKEKEMAAIKQEIKKYQAKIAKVNKEIAVLKAKIKEAEKGYIDVGRLGGSLQIENPLYIECVKEGLIIQPKGKTVSLAEIESLFKRIIEGEYCVVFLVRPSGFESFLKAREIAEKKEGLKIGYEPIDSSWKLKFPKGVRT
;
A
#
# COMPACT_ATOMS: atom_id res chain seq x y z
N MET A 1 -79.44 -2.33 118.61
CA MET A 1 -79.82 -2.36 117.18
C MET A 1 -79.14 -1.28 116.32
N LYS A 2 -79.08 0.01 116.73
CA LYS A 2 -78.38 1.08 115.97
C LYS A 2 -76.89 0.81 115.63
N MET A 3 -76.17 0.09 116.49
CA MET A 3 -74.73 -0.18 116.33
C MET A 3 -74.38 -1.24 115.26
N GLN A 4 -75.34 -2.07 114.85
CA GLN A 4 -75.13 -3.11 113.82
C GLN A 4 -75.39 -2.56 112.41
N PHE A 5 -76.34 -1.64 112.26
CA PHE A 5 -76.65 -0.99 110.97
C PHE A 5 -75.49 -0.09 110.50
N LYS A 6 -74.94 0.73 111.41
CA LYS A 6 -73.77 1.57 111.14
C LYS A 6 -72.54 0.77 110.68
N ARG A 7 -72.34 -0.42 111.25
CA ARG A 7 -71.23 -1.32 110.90
C ARG A 7 -71.39 -1.94 109.50
N GLN A 8 -72.62 -2.24 109.10
CA GLN A 8 -72.93 -2.74 107.74
C GLN A 8 -72.75 -1.65 106.68
N GLU A 9 -73.16 -0.41 106.98
CA GLU A 9 -72.93 0.75 106.11
C GLU A 9 -71.43 1.03 105.92
N GLU A 10 -70.65 0.98 107.00
CA GLU A 10 -69.19 1.16 106.97
C GLU A 10 -68.50 0.07 106.12
N ILE A 11 -68.91 -1.20 106.23
CA ILE A 11 -68.38 -2.30 105.40
C ILE A 11 -68.75 -2.12 103.93
N ALA A 12 -70.00 -1.75 103.62
CA ALA A 12 -70.44 -1.50 102.25
C ALA A 12 -69.67 -0.32 101.61
N LEU A 13 -69.44 0.75 102.36
CA LEU A 13 -68.61 1.89 101.93
C LEU A 13 -67.17 1.46 101.63
N VAL A 14 -66.56 0.62 102.48
CA VAL A 14 -65.20 0.09 102.25
C VAL A 14 -65.15 -0.80 101.01
N LEU A 15 -66.16 -1.65 100.78
CA LEU A 15 -66.23 -2.48 99.57
C LEU A 15 -66.41 -1.64 98.30
N ILE A 16 -67.26 -0.62 98.33
CA ILE A 16 -67.45 0.31 97.20
C ILE A 16 -66.16 1.08 96.92
N LEU A 17 -65.47 1.57 97.95
CA LEU A 17 -64.16 2.22 97.82
C LEU A 17 -63.12 1.27 97.22
N ALA A 18 -63.06 0.02 97.69
CA ALA A 18 -62.16 -0.98 97.13
C ALA A 18 -62.46 -1.26 95.64
N CYS A 19 -63.74 -1.35 95.26
CA CYS A 19 -64.15 -1.51 93.86
C CYS A 19 -63.80 -0.29 93.02
N LEU A 20 -64.01 0.93 93.51
CA LEU A 20 -63.66 2.17 92.81
C LEU A 20 -62.14 2.28 92.60
N VAL A 21 -61.36 1.96 93.62
CA VAL A 21 -59.89 1.91 93.50
C VAL A 21 -59.47 0.86 92.49
N GLY A 22 -60.08 -0.34 92.51
CA GLY A 22 -59.80 -1.39 91.54
C GLY A 22 -60.11 -0.99 90.09
N ILE A 23 -61.26 -0.36 89.84
CA ILE A 23 -61.65 0.16 88.53
C ILE A 23 -60.67 1.26 88.09
N PHE A 24 -60.32 2.19 88.98
CA PHE A 24 -59.40 3.27 88.68
C PHE A 24 -57.99 2.74 88.34
N SER A 25 -57.49 1.76 89.10
CA SER A 25 -56.21 1.09 88.81
C SER A 25 -56.25 0.34 87.48
N PHE A 26 -57.34 -0.34 87.15
CA PHE A 26 -57.48 -1.06 85.89
C PHE A 26 -57.52 -0.11 84.68
N VAL A 27 -58.28 0.98 84.77
CA VAL A 27 -58.34 2.01 83.71
C VAL A 27 -56.98 2.67 83.53
N SER A 28 -56.31 3.05 84.63
CA SER A 28 -54.98 3.66 84.57
C SER A 28 -53.93 2.73 83.98
N PHE A 29 -53.98 1.43 84.31
CA PHE A 29 -53.10 0.41 83.74
C PHE A 29 -53.40 0.18 82.26
N GLY A 30 -54.67 0.06 81.87
CA GLY A 30 -55.08 -0.09 80.48
C GLY A 30 -54.63 1.07 79.61
N SER A 31 -54.82 2.32 80.08
CA SER A 31 -54.32 3.51 79.40
C SER A 31 -52.78 3.53 79.30
N GLY A 32 -52.08 3.08 80.34
CA GLY A 32 -50.62 2.95 80.34
C GLY A 32 -50.11 1.96 79.30
N VAL A 33 -50.73 0.78 79.19
CA VAL A 33 -50.35 -0.25 78.22
C VAL A 33 -50.63 0.19 76.78
N VAL A 34 -51.79 0.82 76.52
CA VAL A 34 -52.13 1.35 75.19
C VAL A 34 -51.14 2.45 74.78
N ASN A 35 -50.82 3.37 75.68
CA ASN A 35 -49.84 4.42 75.41
C ASN A 35 -48.44 3.84 75.12
N LEU A 36 -48.02 2.82 75.87
CA LEU A 36 -46.73 2.14 75.64
C LEU A 36 -46.68 1.45 74.27
N ALA A 37 -47.74 0.73 73.89
CA ALA A 37 -47.85 0.10 72.58
C ALA A 37 -47.77 1.12 71.43
N SER A 38 -48.51 2.23 71.54
CA SER A 38 -48.46 3.32 70.58
C SER A 38 -47.07 3.97 70.50
N THR A 39 -46.39 4.19 71.63
CA THR A 39 -45.02 4.74 71.62
C THR A 39 -44.01 3.82 70.93
N ASN A 40 -44.19 2.50 71.03
CA ASN A 40 -43.32 1.52 70.37
C ASN A 40 -43.54 1.48 68.84
N GLU A 41 -44.79 1.56 68.38
CA GLU A 41 -45.10 1.64 66.95
C GLU A 41 -44.62 2.94 66.31
N ILE A 42 -44.75 4.06 67.02
CA ILE A 42 -44.21 5.36 66.61
C ILE A 42 -42.69 5.30 66.54
N GLY A 43 -42.03 4.70 67.54
CA GLY A 43 -40.57 4.49 67.55
C GLY A 43 -40.07 3.71 66.34
N ASN A 44 -40.66 2.53 66.08
CA ASN A 44 -40.32 1.70 64.91
C ASN A 44 -40.55 2.42 63.57
N SER A 45 -41.60 3.24 63.49
CA SER A 45 -41.89 4.02 62.29
C SER A 45 -40.89 5.17 62.09
N LEU A 46 -40.45 5.81 63.17
CA LEU A 46 -39.42 6.85 63.15
C LEU A 46 -38.06 6.29 62.70
N GLU A 47 -37.68 5.10 63.18
CA GLU A 47 -36.46 4.41 62.74
C GLU A 47 -36.50 4.09 61.25
N LYS A 48 -37.62 3.59 60.73
CA LYS A 48 -37.80 3.34 59.29
C LYS A 48 -37.73 4.63 58.47
N ILE A 49 -38.32 5.73 58.94
CA ILE A 49 -38.26 7.03 58.27
C ILE A 49 -36.82 7.53 58.20
N ASN A 50 -36.05 7.39 59.28
CA ASN A 50 -34.64 7.78 59.29
C ASN A 50 -33.81 6.92 58.33
N ALA A 51 -33.99 5.60 58.33
CA ALA A 51 -33.30 4.70 57.40
C ALA A 51 -33.64 5.01 55.93
N LEU A 52 -34.91 5.26 55.60
CA LEU A 52 -35.32 5.66 54.26
C LEU A 52 -34.77 7.03 53.85
N LYS A 53 -34.63 7.95 54.82
CA LYS A 53 -34.04 9.27 54.56
C LYS A 53 -32.55 9.15 54.26
N GLU A 54 -31.82 8.35 55.02
CA GLU A 54 -30.40 8.05 54.75
C GLU A 54 -30.23 7.40 53.37
N GLU A 55 -31.07 6.41 53.02
CA GLU A 55 -31.04 5.77 51.71
C GLU A 55 -31.37 6.76 50.57
N LEU A 56 -32.30 7.69 50.80
CA LEU A 56 -32.64 8.74 49.83
C LEU A 56 -31.47 9.70 49.60
N GLU A 57 -30.79 10.11 50.67
CA GLU A 57 -29.61 10.99 50.60
C GLU A 57 -28.45 10.31 49.86
N GLU A 58 -28.21 9.02 50.12
CA GLU A 58 -27.20 8.23 49.40
C GLU A 58 -27.51 8.15 47.90
N LYS A 59 -28.75 7.79 47.53
CA LYS A 59 -29.15 7.71 46.12
C LYS A 59 -29.06 9.07 45.42
N GLN A 60 -29.38 10.16 46.11
CA GLN A 60 -29.23 11.51 45.56
C GLN A 60 -27.75 11.85 45.29
N ALA A 61 -26.84 11.46 46.18
CA ALA A 61 -25.41 11.64 45.97
C ALA A 61 -24.90 10.83 44.75
N ILE A 62 -25.33 9.57 44.62
CA ILE A 62 -24.98 8.71 43.49
C ILE A 62 -25.52 9.30 42.18
N LEU A 63 -26.77 9.76 42.15
CA LEU A 63 -27.36 10.40 40.97
C LEU A 63 -26.56 11.63 40.54
N ALA A 64 -26.20 12.50 41.50
CA ALA A 64 -25.39 13.68 41.21
C ALA A 64 -24.01 13.31 40.62
N GLN A 65 -23.39 12.24 41.11
CA GLN A 65 -22.13 11.73 40.55
C GLN A 65 -22.31 11.17 39.13
N LEU A 66 -23.35 10.36 38.89
CA LEU A 66 -23.64 9.80 37.58
C LEU A 66 -23.93 10.89 36.54
N TYR A 67 -24.67 11.94 36.91
CA TYR A 67 -24.89 13.08 36.00
C TYR A 67 -23.58 13.78 35.61
N LYS A 68 -22.63 13.93 36.54
CA LYS A 68 -21.31 14.48 36.23
C LYS A 68 -20.51 13.56 35.29
N GLU A 69 -20.57 12.25 35.52
CA GLU A 69 -19.90 11.25 34.68
C GLU A 69 -20.47 11.28 33.24
N ILE A 70 -21.79 11.33 33.10
CA ILE A 70 -22.49 11.44 31.81
C ILE A 70 -22.01 12.68 31.04
N GLU A 71 -21.92 13.83 31.71
CA GLU A 71 -21.51 15.06 31.04
C GLU A 71 -20.04 15.01 30.61
N ARG A 72 -19.17 14.46 31.44
CA ARG A 72 -17.76 14.22 31.09
C ARG A 72 -17.61 13.28 29.89
N LEU A 73 -18.43 12.23 29.83
CA LEU A 73 -18.42 11.26 28.72
C LEU A 73 -18.92 11.89 27.42
N LYS A 74 -19.97 12.72 27.48
CA LYS A 74 -20.45 13.48 26.30
C LYS A 74 -19.37 14.41 25.75
N GLU A 75 -18.67 15.14 26.62
CA GLU A 75 -17.57 16.01 26.18
C GLU A 75 -16.45 15.21 25.52
N LYS A 76 -16.11 14.05 26.08
CA LYS A 76 -15.09 13.16 25.51
C LYS A 76 -15.51 12.61 24.14
N LEU A 77 -16.77 12.20 23.99
CA LEU A 77 -17.33 11.76 22.71
C LEU A 77 -17.23 12.87 21.66
N ALA A 78 -17.68 14.09 21.99
CA ALA A 78 -17.62 15.22 21.07
C ALA A 78 -16.19 15.58 20.64
N ARG A 79 -15.18 15.39 21.52
CA ARG A 79 -13.76 15.56 21.17
C ARG A 79 -13.26 14.47 20.23
N LEU A 80 -13.64 13.22 20.49
CA LEU A 80 -13.25 12.08 19.65
C LEU A 80 -13.85 12.17 18.25
N GLU A 81 -15.13 12.52 18.14
CA GLU A 81 -15.80 12.71 16.84
C GLU A 81 -15.11 13.78 16.00
N LYS A 82 -14.69 14.90 16.62
CA LYS A 82 -13.92 15.94 15.94
C LYS A 82 -12.55 15.45 15.48
N GLN A 83 -11.87 14.63 16.29
CA GLN A 83 -10.57 14.07 15.93
C GLN A 83 -10.69 13.05 14.78
N ASP A 84 -11.70 12.18 14.81
CA ASP A 84 -11.93 11.20 13.75
C ASP A 84 -12.23 11.90 12.43
N PHE A 85 -13.07 12.94 12.44
CA PHE A 85 -13.32 13.74 11.24
C PHE A 85 -12.06 14.43 10.68
N SER A 86 -11.17 14.91 11.56
CA SER A 86 -9.87 15.48 11.14
C SER A 86 -8.98 14.42 10.49
N LYS A 87 -8.87 13.25 11.12
CA LYS A 87 -8.07 12.13 10.63
C LYS A 87 -8.60 11.57 9.31
N GLU A 88 -9.92 11.51 9.13
CA GLU A 88 -10.54 11.09 7.86
C GLU A 88 -10.17 12.03 6.72
N LYS A 89 -10.14 13.35 6.96
CA LYS A 89 -9.70 14.33 5.97
C LYS A 89 -8.22 14.17 5.62
N GLU A 90 -7.35 13.99 6.62
CA GLU A 90 -5.94 13.73 6.41
C GLU A 90 -5.71 12.44 5.62
N MET A 91 -6.42 11.37 5.98
CA MET A 91 -6.37 10.08 5.28
C MET A 91 -6.79 10.21 3.82
N ALA A 92 -7.86 10.97 3.54
CA ALA A 92 -8.31 11.23 2.17
C ALA A 92 -7.25 12.01 1.36
N ALA A 93 -6.62 13.02 1.96
CA ALA A 93 -5.56 13.80 1.32
C ALA A 93 -4.32 12.94 1.00
N ILE A 94 -3.84 12.15 1.98
CA ILE A 94 -2.71 11.23 1.80
C ILE A 94 -3.02 10.19 0.71
N LYS A 95 -4.23 9.62 0.70
CA LYS A 95 -4.65 8.66 -0.33
C LYS A 95 -4.63 9.27 -1.73
N GLN A 96 -4.97 10.56 -1.86
CA GLN A 96 -4.88 11.28 -3.13
C GLN A 96 -3.42 11.48 -3.55
N GLU A 97 -2.51 11.80 -2.62
CA GLU A 97 -1.08 11.92 -2.91
C GLU A 97 -0.46 10.59 -3.34
N ILE A 98 -0.76 9.49 -2.64
CA ILE A 98 -0.33 8.14 -3.02
C ILE A 98 -0.71 7.85 -4.47
N LYS A 99 -1.95 8.15 -4.87
CA LYS A 99 -2.42 7.96 -6.24
C LYS A 99 -1.63 8.80 -7.26
N LYS A 100 -1.28 10.04 -6.92
CA LYS A 100 -0.44 10.91 -7.77
C LYS A 100 0.98 10.34 -7.94
N TYR A 101 1.60 9.88 -6.86
CA TYR A 101 2.95 9.30 -6.92
C TYR A 101 2.98 7.96 -7.66
N GLN A 102 1.96 7.11 -7.48
CA GLN A 102 1.82 5.87 -8.26
C GLN A 102 1.77 6.14 -9.77
N ALA A 103 1.03 7.16 -10.21
CA ALA A 103 0.99 7.56 -11.62
C ALA A 103 2.35 8.07 -12.13
N LYS A 104 3.09 8.83 -11.31
CA LYS A 104 4.46 9.26 -11.65
C LYS A 104 5.41 8.08 -11.79
N ILE A 105 5.37 7.12 -10.85
CA ILE A 105 6.18 5.90 -10.90
C ILE A 105 5.90 5.11 -12.19
N ALA A 106 4.63 4.94 -12.54
CA ALA A 106 4.25 4.25 -13.78
C ALA A 106 4.81 4.95 -15.04
N LYS A 107 4.75 6.28 -15.09
CA LYS A 107 5.31 7.07 -16.19
C LYS A 107 6.82 6.91 -16.30
N VAL A 108 7.54 7.09 -15.19
CA VAL A 108 9.01 6.96 -15.15
C VAL A 108 9.46 5.55 -15.53
N ASN A 109 8.76 4.51 -15.05
CA ASN A 109 9.08 3.13 -15.42
C ASN A 109 8.91 2.86 -16.92
N LYS A 110 7.90 3.47 -17.56
CA LYS A 110 7.73 3.40 -19.02
C LYS A 110 8.87 4.08 -19.77
N GLU A 111 9.31 5.24 -19.30
CA GLU A 111 10.46 5.96 -19.88
C GLU A 111 11.76 5.16 -19.72
N ILE A 112 12.00 4.56 -18.55
CA ILE A 112 13.14 3.67 -18.31
C ILE A 112 13.15 2.51 -19.29
N ALA A 113 11.99 1.86 -19.54
CA ALA A 113 11.90 0.75 -20.49
C ALA A 113 12.28 1.18 -21.91
N VAL A 114 11.79 2.33 -22.37
CA VAL A 114 12.11 2.89 -23.69
C VAL A 114 13.60 3.23 -23.80
N LEU A 115 14.17 3.88 -22.78
CA LEU A 115 15.59 4.25 -22.78
C LEU A 115 16.49 3.02 -22.76
N LYS A 116 16.16 1.99 -21.97
CA LYS A 116 16.88 0.71 -21.98
C LYS A 116 16.86 0.05 -23.36
N ALA A 117 15.72 0.07 -24.05
CA ALA A 117 15.64 -0.46 -25.42
C ALA A 117 16.52 0.33 -26.40
N LYS A 118 16.56 1.67 -26.28
CA LYS A 118 17.43 2.53 -27.09
C LYS A 118 18.91 2.30 -26.82
N ILE A 119 19.30 2.12 -25.55
CA ILE A 119 20.68 1.80 -25.16
C ILE A 119 21.07 0.45 -25.75
N LYS A 120 20.23 -0.57 -25.60
CA LYS A 120 20.45 -1.90 -26.20
C LYS A 120 20.59 -1.83 -27.73
N GLU A 121 19.88 -0.92 -28.38
CA GLU A 121 20.01 -0.69 -29.82
C GLU A 121 21.34 0.02 -30.16
N ALA A 122 21.73 1.02 -29.37
CA ALA A 122 23.00 1.75 -29.55
C ALA A 122 24.23 0.87 -29.28
N GLU A 123 24.13 -0.07 -28.33
CA GLU A 123 25.16 -1.05 -27.99
C GLU A 123 25.40 -2.09 -29.10
N LYS A 124 24.52 -2.20 -30.11
CA LYS A 124 24.72 -3.11 -31.26
C LYS A 124 25.88 -2.71 -32.20
N GLY A 125 26.66 -1.69 -31.85
CA GLY A 125 28.03 -1.49 -32.35
C GLY A 125 28.15 -1.53 -33.88
N TYR A 126 27.66 -0.49 -34.55
CA TYR A 126 27.87 -0.35 -35.98
C TYR A 126 29.28 0.17 -36.26
N ILE A 127 30.08 -0.64 -36.96
CA ILE A 127 31.36 -0.23 -37.50
C ILE A 127 31.13 0.47 -38.83
N ASP A 128 31.55 1.73 -38.92
CA ASP A 128 31.55 2.49 -40.17
C ASP A 128 32.69 1.97 -41.07
N VAL A 129 32.33 1.20 -42.09
CA VAL A 129 33.31 0.58 -43.01
C VAL A 129 34.08 1.60 -43.82
N GLY A 130 33.56 2.83 -44.01
CA GLY A 130 34.30 3.91 -44.68
C GLY A 130 35.44 4.50 -43.82
N ARG A 131 35.50 4.13 -42.54
CA ARG A 131 36.55 4.55 -41.60
C ARG A 131 37.53 3.43 -41.26
N LEU A 132 37.33 2.22 -41.79
CA LEU A 132 38.33 1.16 -41.73
C LEU A 132 39.51 1.62 -42.59
N GLY A 133 40.66 1.80 -41.95
CA GLY A 133 41.81 2.58 -42.43
C GLY A 133 42.96 1.72 -42.92
N GLY A 134 42.68 0.65 -43.65
CA GLY A 134 43.64 -0.26 -44.26
C GLY A 134 43.77 0.00 -45.76
N SER A 135 44.94 0.52 -46.13
CA SER A 135 45.54 0.38 -47.47
C SER A 135 45.04 1.29 -48.59
N LEU A 136 43.77 1.71 -48.69
CA LEU A 136 43.34 2.52 -49.84
C LEU A 136 42.20 3.51 -49.50
N GLN A 137 42.45 4.82 -49.65
CA GLN A 137 41.39 5.84 -49.76
C GLN A 137 40.72 5.74 -51.14
N ILE A 138 39.91 4.71 -51.36
CA ILE A 138 39.14 4.60 -52.60
C ILE A 138 37.80 5.30 -52.45
N GLU A 139 37.52 6.22 -53.37
CA GLU A 139 36.18 6.73 -53.57
C GLU A 139 35.27 5.65 -54.15
N ASN A 140 34.16 5.37 -53.45
CA ASN A 140 33.03 4.55 -53.91
C ASN A 140 33.39 3.12 -54.42
N PRO A 141 34.07 2.28 -53.62
CA PRO A 141 34.34 0.90 -53.99
C PRO A 141 33.08 0.02 -53.90
N LEU A 142 33.06 -1.08 -54.66
CA LEU A 142 32.13 -2.18 -54.42
C LEU A 142 32.64 -3.00 -53.21
N TYR A 143 31.85 -3.04 -52.14
CA TYR A 143 32.21 -3.81 -50.96
C TYR A 143 31.77 -5.26 -51.09
N ILE A 144 32.71 -6.17 -50.86
CA ILE A 144 32.51 -7.62 -50.94
C ILE A 144 32.80 -8.22 -49.58
N GLU A 145 31.76 -8.60 -48.84
CA GLU A 145 31.94 -9.29 -47.57
C GLU A 145 32.15 -10.79 -47.82
N CYS A 146 33.33 -11.28 -47.45
CA CYS A 146 33.72 -12.67 -47.60
C CYS A 146 33.31 -13.44 -46.34
N VAL A 147 32.42 -14.42 -46.52
CA VAL A 147 31.90 -15.31 -45.46
C VAL A 147 32.17 -16.76 -45.82
N LYS A 148 31.84 -17.69 -44.92
CA LYS A 148 32.11 -19.11 -45.11
C LYS A 148 31.37 -19.68 -46.33
N GLU A 149 30.15 -19.21 -46.55
CA GLU A 149 29.23 -19.70 -47.59
C GLU A 149 29.53 -19.13 -48.98
N GLY A 150 30.35 -18.07 -49.07
CA GLY A 150 30.65 -17.37 -50.31
C GLY A 150 30.86 -15.86 -50.11
N LEU A 151 30.27 -15.06 -50.99
CA LEU A 151 30.40 -13.59 -50.99
C LEU A 151 29.04 -12.93 -50.74
N ILE A 152 29.06 -11.81 -50.05
CA ILE A 152 27.92 -10.92 -49.87
C ILE A 152 28.26 -9.57 -50.49
N ILE A 153 27.54 -9.18 -51.53
CA ILE A 153 27.68 -7.89 -52.20
C ILE A 153 26.94 -6.83 -51.38
N GLN A 154 27.69 -5.92 -50.79
CA GLN A 154 27.17 -4.90 -49.89
C GLN A 154 26.99 -3.56 -50.61
N PRO A 155 26.05 -2.70 -50.16
CA PRO A 155 25.15 -2.86 -49.01
C PRO A 155 23.84 -3.65 -49.27
N LYS A 156 23.53 -4.04 -50.52
CA LYS A 156 22.25 -4.71 -50.85
C LYS A 156 22.12 -6.13 -50.28
N GLY A 157 23.23 -6.75 -49.89
CA GLY A 157 23.25 -8.10 -49.33
C GLY A 157 23.04 -9.21 -50.36
N LYS A 158 23.33 -8.97 -51.65
CA LYS A 158 23.20 -10.02 -52.68
C LYS A 158 24.25 -11.09 -52.43
N THR A 159 23.83 -12.34 -52.30
CA THR A 159 24.74 -13.47 -52.01
C THR A 159 25.21 -14.17 -53.28
N VAL A 160 26.48 -14.57 -53.31
CA VAL A 160 27.07 -15.46 -54.32
C VAL A 160 27.64 -16.65 -53.57
N SER A 161 27.15 -17.86 -53.87
CA SER A 161 27.66 -19.06 -53.19
C SER A 161 29.09 -19.37 -53.61
N LEU A 162 29.83 -20.09 -52.76
CA LEU A 162 31.22 -20.47 -52.99
C LEU A 162 31.45 -21.17 -54.35
N ALA A 163 30.49 -21.98 -54.82
CA ALA A 163 30.55 -22.69 -56.10
C ALA A 163 30.31 -21.77 -57.31
N GLU A 164 29.61 -20.66 -57.09
CA GLU A 164 29.21 -19.72 -58.14
C GLU A 164 30.16 -18.53 -58.29
N ILE A 165 31.16 -18.40 -57.41
CA ILE A 165 32.11 -17.27 -57.42
C ILE A 165 32.74 -17.11 -58.80
N GLU A 166 33.22 -18.17 -59.43
CA GLU A 166 33.93 -18.09 -60.72
C GLU A 166 33.05 -17.52 -61.85
N SER A 167 31.78 -17.91 -61.90
CA SER A 167 30.87 -17.53 -62.99
C SER A 167 30.09 -16.24 -62.71
N LEU A 168 29.75 -15.96 -61.44
CA LEU A 168 28.94 -14.80 -61.05
C LEU A 168 29.80 -13.61 -60.66
N PHE A 169 30.86 -13.81 -59.87
CA PHE A 169 31.66 -12.70 -59.36
C PHE A 169 32.38 -11.97 -60.50
N LYS A 170 32.91 -12.71 -61.49
CA LYS A 170 33.53 -12.13 -62.68
C LYS A 170 32.58 -11.13 -63.38
N ARG A 171 31.31 -11.51 -63.57
CA ARG A 171 30.29 -10.65 -64.18
C ARG A 171 29.92 -9.44 -63.31
N ILE A 172 29.91 -9.62 -61.99
CA ILE A 172 29.61 -8.53 -61.04
C ILE A 172 30.69 -7.45 -61.10
N ILE A 173 31.97 -7.84 -61.18
CA ILE A 173 33.07 -6.87 -61.17
C ILE A 173 33.36 -6.27 -62.54
N GLU A 174 32.78 -6.76 -63.64
CA GLU A 174 33.09 -6.33 -65.02
C GLU A 174 32.96 -4.80 -65.21
N GLY A 175 31.93 -4.18 -64.62
CA GLY A 175 31.70 -2.73 -64.68
C GLY A 175 32.39 -1.89 -63.60
N GLU A 176 33.10 -2.53 -62.67
CA GLU A 176 33.65 -1.85 -61.50
C GLU A 176 35.12 -1.47 -61.67
N TYR A 177 35.51 -0.30 -61.16
CA TYR A 177 36.91 0.15 -61.14
C TYR A 177 37.60 -0.11 -59.79
N CYS A 178 36.84 -0.47 -58.76
CA CYS A 178 37.39 -0.83 -57.47
C CYS A 178 36.52 -1.79 -56.66
N VAL A 179 37.17 -2.74 -55.99
CA VAL A 179 36.57 -3.61 -54.98
C VAL A 179 37.30 -3.49 -53.65
N VAL A 180 36.56 -3.58 -52.54
CA VAL A 180 37.12 -3.72 -51.19
C VAL A 180 36.54 -4.97 -50.55
N PHE A 181 37.43 -5.93 -50.26
CA PHE A 181 37.07 -7.17 -49.60
C PHE A 181 37.01 -6.98 -48.09
N LEU A 182 35.86 -7.22 -47.49
CA LEU A 182 35.67 -7.26 -46.05
C LEU A 182 35.73 -8.71 -45.59
N VAL A 183 36.87 -9.13 -45.04
CA VAL A 183 37.17 -10.54 -44.79
C VAL A 183 36.81 -10.90 -43.35
N ARG A 184 35.75 -11.70 -43.17
CA ARG A 184 35.42 -12.30 -41.87
C ARG A 184 36.41 -13.44 -41.55
N PRO A 185 36.61 -13.82 -40.27
CA PRO A 185 37.51 -14.92 -39.91
C PRO A 185 37.17 -16.24 -40.61
N SER A 186 35.89 -16.48 -40.88
CA SER A 186 35.39 -17.68 -41.56
C SER A 186 35.40 -17.60 -43.09
N GLY A 187 35.68 -16.43 -43.68
CA GLY A 187 35.53 -16.17 -45.12
C GLY A 187 36.84 -16.20 -45.90
N PHE A 188 37.89 -16.80 -45.35
CA PHE A 188 39.20 -16.80 -46.00
C PHE A 188 39.19 -17.54 -47.35
N GLU A 189 38.45 -18.65 -47.46
CA GLU A 189 38.37 -19.41 -48.72
C GLU A 189 37.66 -18.62 -49.83
N SER A 190 36.51 -18.02 -49.51
CA SER A 190 35.76 -17.21 -50.49
C SER A 190 36.55 -15.96 -50.89
N PHE A 191 37.29 -15.36 -49.95
CA PHE A 191 38.22 -14.26 -50.23
C PHE A 191 39.30 -14.66 -51.25
N LEU A 192 40.00 -15.77 -51.03
CA LEU A 192 41.08 -16.19 -51.95
C LEU A 192 40.56 -16.41 -53.37
N LYS A 193 39.42 -17.10 -53.53
CA LYS A 193 38.78 -17.33 -54.84
C LYS A 193 38.38 -16.03 -55.52
N ALA A 194 37.71 -15.13 -54.79
CA ALA A 194 37.27 -13.86 -55.34
C ALA A 194 38.44 -12.94 -55.69
N ARG A 195 39.48 -12.93 -54.85
CA ARG A 195 40.71 -12.16 -55.07
C ARG A 195 41.40 -12.57 -56.36
N GLU A 196 41.56 -13.88 -56.60
CA GLU A 196 42.21 -14.37 -57.83
C GLU A 196 41.49 -13.89 -59.10
N ILE A 197 40.15 -13.85 -59.07
CA ILE A 197 39.34 -13.35 -60.18
C ILE A 197 39.51 -11.84 -60.35
N ALA A 198 39.51 -11.10 -59.23
CA ALA A 198 39.69 -9.65 -59.24
C ALA A 198 41.07 -9.24 -59.75
N GLU A 199 42.14 -9.93 -59.35
CA GLU A 199 43.52 -9.65 -59.77
C GLU A 199 43.76 -9.90 -61.26
N LYS A 200 42.99 -10.79 -61.88
CA LYS A 200 43.01 -11.02 -63.34
C LYS A 200 42.36 -9.90 -64.14
N LYS A 201 41.60 -9.00 -63.49
CA LYS A 201 40.94 -7.88 -64.16
C LYS A 201 41.88 -6.67 -64.24
N GLU A 202 42.27 -6.31 -65.45
CA GLU A 202 43.11 -5.14 -65.69
C GLU A 202 42.40 -3.84 -65.25
N GLY A 203 43.15 -2.95 -64.58
CA GLY A 203 42.66 -1.65 -64.13
C GLY A 203 41.77 -1.65 -62.88
N LEU A 204 41.48 -2.83 -62.29
CA LEU A 204 40.72 -2.91 -61.05
C LEU A 204 41.59 -2.62 -59.82
N LYS A 205 41.21 -1.62 -59.03
CA LYS A 205 41.81 -1.38 -57.71
C LYS A 205 41.24 -2.37 -56.68
N ILE A 206 42.10 -2.90 -55.81
CA ILE A 206 41.71 -3.94 -54.84
C ILE A 206 42.19 -3.52 -53.45
N GLY A 207 41.25 -3.38 -52.51
CA GLY A 207 41.53 -3.24 -51.08
C GLY A 207 41.03 -4.45 -50.29
N TYR A 208 41.54 -4.63 -49.08
CA TYR A 208 41.08 -5.67 -48.17
C TYR A 208 41.12 -5.19 -46.72
N GLU A 209 40.10 -5.55 -45.95
CA GLU A 209 39.94 -5.20 -44.55
C GLU A 209 39.54 -6.44 -43.76
N PRO A 210 40.36 -6.90 -42.80
CA PRO A 210 39.92 -7.91 -41.86
C PRO A 210 38.85 -7.32 -40.93
N ILE A 211 37.73 -8.03 -40.78
CA ILE A 211 36.62 -7.60 -39.92
C ILE A 211 36.23 -8.74 -38.99
N ASP A 212 35.91 -8.43 -37.73
CA ASP A 212 35.55 -9.46 -36.74
C ASP A 212 34.16 -10.06 -37.02
N SER A 213 33.93 -11.32 -36.68
CA SER A 213 32.63 -12.00 -36.87
C SER A 213 31.42 -11.29 -36.21
N SER A 214 31.63 -10.58 -35.10
CA SER A 214 30.58 -9.91 -34.33
C SER A 214 30.20 -8.52 -34.86
N TRP A 215 31.02 -7.94 -35.75
CA TRP A 215 30.82 -6.55 -36.19
C TRP A 215 29.59 -6.39 -37.09
N LYS A 216 28.75 -5.41 -36.76
CA LYS A 216 27.66 -4.97 -37.64
C LYS A 216 28.17 -3.83 -38.52
N LEU A 217 28.05 -3.97 -39.83
CA LEU A 217 28.65 -3.04 -40.78
C LEU A 217 27.67 -1.93 -41.15
N LYS A 218 28.16 -0.69 -41.17
CA LYS A 218 27.46 0.46 -41.72
C LYS A 218 28.26 1.00 -42.89
N PHE A 219 27.61 1.07 -44.06
CA PHE A 219 28.22 1.56 -45.29
C PHE A 219 28.00 3.07 -45.47
N PRO A 220 28.96 3.79 -46.08
CA PRO A 220 28.77 5.18 -46.47
C PRO A 220 27.52 5.38 -47.35
N LYS A 221 26.96 6.59 -47.32
CA LYS A 221 25.85 6.93 -48.23
C LYS A 221 26.38 7.06 -49.66
N GLY A 222 25.65 6.51 -50.64
CA GLY A 222 26.00 6.61 -52.06
C GLY A 222 26.94 5.52 -52.61
N VAL A 223 27.19 4.46 -51.82
CA VAL A 223 27.96 3.28 -52.23
C VAL A 223 27.25 2.53 -53.37
N ARG A 224 28.01 2.12 -54.39
CA ARG A 224 27.53 1.31 -55.53
C ARG A 224 27.07 -0.09 -55.10
N THR A 225 26.18 -0.67 -55.90
CA THR A 225 25.45 -1.93 -55.59
C THR A 225 25.17 -2.75 -56.82
#